data_AF-A0A858RA38-F1
#
_entry.id   AF-A0A858RA38-F1
#
_cell.length_a   1.000
_cell.length_b   1.000
_cell.length_c   1.000
_cell.angle_alpha   90.00
_cell.angle_beta   90.00
_cell.angle_gamma   90.00
#
_symmetry.space_group_name_H-M   'P 1'
#
loop_
_entity.id
_entity.type
_entity.pdbx_description
1 polymer ?
#
loop_
_entity_poly.entity_id
_entity_poly.type
_entity_poly.pdbx_seq_one_letter_code
_entity_poly.pdbx_strand_id
1 'polypeptide(L)'
;MSIAESPLLPRPPSDTAATITRGVRRALADRGVRTLVEFSLANNRRADIFGIDEGGDIVIVEVKSSVADFRSDHKWQDYLDYCDSFYFAVGPDFPQELIPEECGLMVADAFGAEVLRESPVAKLVAARRKAVTLRAVLCAAGRLHRVEDPGFGM
;
A
#
# COMPACT_ATOMS: atom_id res chain seq x y z
N MET A 1 19.14 28.66 1.41
CA MET A 1 19.07 27.28 0.87
C MET A 1 17.79 26.68 1.41
N SER A 2 16.73 26.70 0.60
CA SER A 2 15.41 26.21 1.02
C SER A 2 15.53 24.73 1.34
N ILE A 3 15.04 24.31 2.50
CA ILE A 3 14.87 22.90 2.81
C ILE A 3 13.81 22.43 1.82
N ALA A 4 14.21 21.67 0.79
CA ALA A 4 13.25 21.06 -0.11
C ALA A 4 12.26 20.29 0.76
N GLU A 5 10.98 20.70 0.74
CA GLU A 5 9.93 19.98 1.45
C GLU A 5 10.01 18.52 0.98
N SER A 6 10.40 17.64 1.90
CA SER A 6 10.39 16.21 1.66
C SER A 6 8.97 15.86 1.20
N PRO A 7 8.78 15.11 0.11
CA PRO A 7 7.45 14.81 -0.38
C PRO A 7 6.66 14.15 0.75
N LEU A 8 5.77 14.95 1.35
CA LEU A 8 4.92 14.50 2.43
C LEU A 8 4.06 13.37 1.88
N LEU A 9 3.73 12.40 2.72
CA LEU A 9 2.61 11.54 2.41
C LEU A 9 1.41 12.44 2.07
N PRO A 10 0.48 12.00 1.21
CA PRO A 10 -0.69 12.80 0.85
C PRO A 10 -1.56 13.19 2.07
N ARG A 11 -1.29 12.59 3.24
CA ARG A 11 -1.94 12.85 4.52
C ARG A 11 -0.92 13.44 5.53
N PRO A 12 -1.34 14.36 6.42
CA PRO A 12 -0.46 14.96 7.42
C PRO A 12 0.05 13.89 8.43
N PRO A 13 1.24 14.07 9.03
CA PRO A 13 1.80 13.10 9.98
C PRO A 13 0.93 12.83 11.23
N SER A 14 0.05 13.75 11.60
CA SER A 14 -0.89 13.59 12.72
C SER A 14 -2.05 12.66 12.41
N ASP A 15 -2.22 12.24 11.15
CA ASP A 15 -3.25 11.29 10.74
C ASP A 15 -2.81 9.86 11.07
N THR A 16 -3.65 9.11 11.79
CA THR A 16 -3.45 7.69 12.11
C THR A 16 -3.20 6.87 10.86
N ALA A 17 -3.93 7.13 9.76
CA ALA A 17 -3.73 6.42 8.50
C ALA A 17 -2.34 6.71 7.91
N ALA A 18 -1.86 7.95 7.99
CA ALA A 18 -0.53 8.33 7.53
C ALA A 18 0.58 7.65 8.35
N THR A 19 0.35 7.57 9.67
CA THR A 19 1.25 6.90 10.62
C THR A 19 1.39 5.42 10.29
N ILE A 20 0.28 4.68 10.18
CA ILE A 20 0.26 3.25 9.81
C ILE A 20 0.90 3.06 8.44
N THR A 21 0.55 3.90 7.46
CA THR A 21 1.11 3.85 6.10
C THR A 21 2.63 3.96 6.12
N ARG A 22 3.19 4.87 6.93
CA ARG A 22 4.64 5.04 7.05
C ARG A 22 5.32 3.80 7.61
N GLY A 23 4.79 3.23 8.70
CA GLY A 23 5.32 2.02 9.30
C GLY A 23 5.34 0.83 8.35
N VAL A 24 4.21 0.59 7.67
CA VAL A 24 4.08 -0.47 6.67
C VAL A 24 5.10 -0.31 5.56
N ARG A 25 5.23 0.90 4.99
CA ARG A 25 6.17 1.14 3.88
C ARG A 25 7.63 0.92 4.29
N ARG A 26 7.99 1.22 5.54
CA ARG A 26 9.33 0.94 6.08
C ARG A 26 9.58 -0.55 6.22
N ALA A 27 8.66 -1.27 6.85
CA ALA A 27 8.77 -2.72 7.01
C ALA A 27 8.82 -3.46 5.66
N LEU A 28 8.06 -3.00 4.67
CA LEU A 28 8.13 -3.52 3.30
C LEU A 28 9.48 -3.20 2.64
N ALA A 29 9.99 -1.98 2.80
CA ALA A 29 11.29 -1.59 2.23
C ALA A 29 12.45 -2.42 2.80
N ASP A 30 12.44 -2.70 4.10
CA ASP A 30 13.41 -3.55 4.79
C ASP A 30 13.41 -5.00 4.27
N ARG A 31 12.28 -5.43 3.69
CA ARG A 31 12.11 -6.75 3.05
C ARG A 31 12.34 -6.72 1.54
N GLY A 32 12.87 -5.64 0.99
CA GLY A 32 13.15 -5.52 -0.44
C GLY A 32 11.95 -5.12 -1.31
N VAL A 33 10.79 -4.81 -0.73
CA VAL A 33 9.59 -4.39 -1.46
C VAL A 33 9.62 -2.87 -1.68
N ARG A 34 9.30 -2.40 -2.89
CA ARG A 34 9.16 -0.97 -3.22
C ARG A 34 7.70 -0.62 -3.39
N THR A 35 7.30 0.54 -2.86
CA THR A 35 5.89 0.87 -2.65
C THR A 35 5.42 2.13 -3.36
N LEU A 36 4.17 2.11 -3.80
CA LEU A 36 3.37 3.26 -4.21
C LEU A 36 2.17 3.41 -3.26
N VAL A 37 1.89 4.63 -2.84
CA VAL A 37 0.67 4.94 -2.06
C VAL A 37 -0.45 5.42 -2.96
N GLU A 38 -1.72 5.19 -2.59
CA GLU A 38 -2.89 5.66 -3.35
C GLU A 38 -2.82 5.24 -4.83
N PHE A 39 -2.61 3.95 -5.09
CA PHE A 39 -2.38 3.41 -6.43
C PHE A 39 -3.69 2.93 -7.07
N SER A 40 -4.07 3.55 -8.19
CA SER A 40 -5.28 3.18 -8.94
C SER A 40 -5.08 1.90 -9.75
N LEU A 41 -5.99 0.95 -9.57
CA LEU A 41 -6.06 -0.33 -10.27
C LEU A 41 -6.98 -0.26 -11.50
N ALA A 42 -6.98 -1.31 -12.33
CA ALA A 42 -7.78 -1.34 -13.57
C ALA A 42 -9.29 -1.32 -13.32
N ASN A 43 -9.74 -1.80 -12.16
CA ASN A 43 -11.13 -1.85 -11.75
C ASN A 43 -11.61 -0.55 -11.06
N ASN A 44 -10.85 0.55 -11.18
CA ASN A 44 -11.12 1.83 -10.51
C ASN A 44 -11.08 1.75 -8.97
N ARG A 45 -10.59 0.66 -8.38
CA ARG A 45 -10.18 0.62 -6.98
C ARG A 45 -8.88 1.38 -6.80
N ARG A 46 -8.62 1.84 -5.58
CA ARG A 46 -7.38 2.54 -5.22
C ARG A 46 -6.80 1.82 -4.02
N ALA A 47 -5.70 1.10 -4.24
CA ALA A 47 -4.96 0.46 -3.17
C ALA A 47 -4.27 1.54 -2.32
N ASP A 48 -4.41 1.46 -1.00
CA ASP A 48 -3.71 2.39 -0.10
C ASP A 48 -2.20 2.26 -0.25
N ILE A 49 -1.70 1.01 -0.29
CA ILE A 49 -0.30 0.68 -0.56
C ILE A 49 -0.25 -0.46 -1.56
N PHE A 50 0.41 -0.20 -2.69
CA PHE A 50 0.88 -1.20 -3.63
C PHE A 50 2.37 -1.45 -3.39
N GLY A 51 2.81 -2.71 -3.38
CA GLY A 51 4.22 -3.10 -3.28
C GLY A 51 4.61 -4.10 -4.36
N ILE A 52 5.86 -4.03 -4.81
CA ILE A 52 6.47 -5.01 -5.71
C ILE A 52 7.92 -5.30 -5.28
N ASP A 53 8.34 -6.55 -5.35
CA ASP A 53 9.73 -6.97 -5.09
C ASP A 53 10.53 -7.27 -6.37
N GLU A 54 11.79 -7.69 -6.21
CA GLU A 54 12.68 -8.04 -7.34
C GLU A 54 12.23 -9.28 -8.11
N GLY A 55 11.49 -10.20 -7.46
CA GLY A 55 10.87 -11.35 -8.10
C GLY A 55 9.63 -11.00 -8.92
N GLY A 56 9.13 -9.77 -8.78
CA GLY A 56 7.90 -9.31 -9.40
C GLY A 56 6.64 -9.75 -8.66
N ASP A 57 6.77 -10.22 -7.41
CA ASP A 57 5.65 -10.50 -6.54
C ASP A 57 5.02 -9.19 -6.06
N ILE A 58 3.70 -9.14 -6.10
CA ILE A 58 2.89 -7.96 -5.87
C ILE A 58 2.14 -8.13 -4.55
N VAL A 59 2.29 -7.16 -3.66
CA VAL A 59 1.51 -7.07 -2.41
C VAL A 59 0.59 -5.85 -2.47
N ILE A 60 -0.65 -6.02 -2.00
CA ILE A 60 -1.53 -4.90 -1.68
C ILE A 60 -1.76 -4.87 -0.18
N VAL A 61 -1.68 -3.68 0.40
CA VAL A 61 -2.01 -3.44 1.81
C VAL A 61 -3.06 -2.35 1.90
N GLU A 62 -4.20 -2.67 2.51
CA GLU A 62 -5.26 -1.71 2.84
C GLU A 62 -5.12 -1.24 4.29
N VAL A 63 -5.04 0.08 4.49
CA VAL A 63 -4.81 0.68 5.80
C VAL A 63 -6.14 1.00 6.45
N LYS A 64 -6.40 0.42 7.63
CA LYS A 64 -7.60 0.73 8.43
C LYS A 64 -7.23 1.51 9.67
N SER A 65 -7.59 2.79 9.65
CA SER A 65 -7.33 3.74 10.73
C SER A 65 -8.30 3.61 11.92
N SER A 66 -9.45 2.96 11.70
CA SER A 66 -10.48 2.74 12.71
C SER A 66 -11.40 1.57 12.37
N VAL A 67 -12.15 1.08 13.35
CA VAL A 67 -13.18 0.05 13.13
C VAL A 67 -14.25 0.52 12.14
N ALA A 68 -14.59 1.81 12.14
CA ALA A 68 -15.56 2.38 11.21
C ALA A 68 -15.05 2.34 9.76
N ASP A 69 -13.77 2.67 9.57
CA ASP A 69 -13.07 2.58 8.28
C ASP A 69 -13.11 1.15 7.73
N PHE A 70 -12.72 0.17 8.56
CA PHE A 70 -12.82 -1.26 8.19
C PHE A 70 -14.25 -1.68 7.85
N ARG A 71 -15.24 -1.34 8.68
CA ARG A 71 -16.64 -1.70 8.44
C ARG A 71 -17.22 -1.09 7.17
N SER A 72 -16.67 0.01 6.67
CA SER A 72 -17.10 0.64 5.41
C SER A 72 -16.51 -0.04 4.16
N ASP A 73 -15.46 -0.84 4.32
CA ASP A 73 -14.78 -1.52 3.23
C ASP A 73 -15.43 -2.88 2.91
N HIS A 74 -16.52 -2.82 2.15
CA HIS A 74 -17.26 -3.99 1.71
C HIS A 74 -16.71 -4.63 0.42
N LYS A 75 -15.60 -4.12 -0.11
CA LYS A 75 -15.13 -4.42 -1.47
C LYS A 75 -13.64 -4.77 -1.53
N TRP A 76 -13.05 -5.08 -0.39
CA TRP A 76 -11.63 -5.44 -0.31
C TRP A 76 -11.29 -6.67 -1.16
N GLN A 77 -12.23 -7.60 -1.37
CA GLN A 77 -12.01 -8.76 -2.23
C GLN A 77 -11.69 -8.38 -3.67
N ASP A 78 -12.13 -7.19 -4.13
CA ASP A 78 -11.82 -6.67 -5.47
C ASP A 78 -10.31 -6.44 -5.69
N TYR A 79 -9.50 -6.39 -4.61
CA TYR A 79 -8.05 -6.26 -4.68
C TYR A 79 -7.33 -7.58 -4.93
N LEU A 80 -7.96 -8.73 -4.62
CA LEU A 80 -7.32 -10.05 -4.72
C LEU A 80 -6.94 -10.41 -6.17
N ASP A 81 -7.68 -9.90 -7.15
CA ASP A 81 -7.38 -10.07 -8.58
C ASP A 81 -6.15 -9.25 -9.07
N TYR A 82 -5.49 -8.52 -8.18
CA TYR A 82 -4.44 -7.55 -8.50
C TYR A 82 -3.18 -7.69 -7.65
N CYS A 83 -3.10 -8.68 -6.76
CA CYS A 83 -1.91 -8.98 -5.96
C CYS A 83 -1.70 -10.48 -5.78
N ASP A 84 -0.48 -10.85 -5.41
CA ASP A 84 -0.14 -12.21 -4.96
C ASP A 84 -0.44 -12.40 -3.47
N SER A 85 -0.35 -11.31 -2.71
CA SER A 85 -0.64 -11.29 -1.27
C SER A 85 -1.38 -10.02 -0.89
N PHE A 86 -2.39 -10.17 -0.05
CA PHE A 86 -3.22 -9.09 0.45
C PHE A 86 -3.17 -8.99 1.98
N TYR A 87 -2.91 -7.79 2.49
CA TYR A 87 -2.89 -7.52 3.92
C TYR A 87 -3.85 -6.39 4.27
N PHE A 88 -4.46 -6.48 5.44
CA PHE A 88 -4.88 -5.28 6.16
C PHE A 88 -3.73 -4.79 7.04
N ALA A 89 -3.58 -3.47 7.16
CA ALA A 89 -2.70 -2.83 8.12
C ALA A 89 -3.49 -1.96 9.09
N VAL A 90 -3.25 -2.15 10.38
CA VAL A 90 -3.98 -1.47 11.45
C VAL A 90 -3.02 -0.91 12.51
N GLY A 91 -3.53 -0.02 13.36
CA GLY A 91 -2.79 0.47 14.52
C GLY A 91 -2.79 -0.55 15.68
N PRO A 92 -1.90 -0.40 16.69
CA PRO A 92 -1.77 -1.34 17.80
C PRO A 92 -3.06 -1.55 18.61
N ASP A 93 -3.89 -0.49 18.73
CA ASP A 93 -5.13 -0.52 19.51
C ASP A 93 -6.36 -1.02 18.71
N PHE A 94 -6.17 -1.42 17.45
CA PHE A 94 -7.26 -1.92 16.62
C PHE A 94 -7.63 -3.37 17.05
N PRO A 95 -8.92 -3.71 17.20
CA PRO A 95 -9.36 -5.08 17.52
C PRO A 95 -9.10 -6.04 16.36
N GLN A 96 -8.00 -6.78 16.46
CA GLN A 96 -7.43 -7.63 15.40
C GLN A 96 -8.37 -8.76 14.99
N GLU A 97 -9.22 -9.22 15.91
CA GLU A 97 -10.25 -10.24 15.70
C GLU A 97 -11.33 -9.83 14.70
N LEU A 98 -11.44 -8.54 14.36
CA LEU A 98 -12.34 -8.08 13.30
C LEU A 98 -11.80 -8.39 11.90
N ILE A 99 -10.49 -8.59 11.76
CA ILE A 99 -9.86 -8.81 10.45
C ILE A 99 -10.06 -10.25 10.01
N PRO A 100 -10.65 -10.51 8.82
CA PRO A 100 -10.94 -11.86 8.35
C PRO A 100 -9.69 -12.75 8.34
N GLU A 101 -9.82 -13.99 8.83
CA GLU A 101 -8.71 -14.93 9.01
C GLU A 101 -7.99 -15.27 7.69
N GLU A 102 -8.71 -15.21 6.57
CA GLU A 102 -8.18 -15.42 5.23
C GLU A 102 -7.27 -14.28 4.73
N CYS A 103 -7.24 -13.14 5.41
CA CYS A 103 -6.37 -12.01 5.06
C CYS A 103 -5.07 -12.04 5.86
N GLY A 104 -4.00 -11.51 5.25
CA GLY A 104 -2.81 -11.13 6.00
C GLY A 104 -3.11 -9.95 6.94
N LEU A 105 -2.37 -9.86 8.05
CA LEU A 105 -2.51 -8.78 9.02
C LEU A 105 -1.15 -8.20 9.39
N MET A 106 -1.03 -6.88 9.22
CA MET A 106 0.07 -6.08 9.72
C MET A 106 -0.40 -5.16 10.84
N VAL A 107 0.38 -5.05 11.91
CA VAL A 107 0.22 -4.01 12.93
C VAL A 107 1.36 -3.03 12.79
N ALA A 108 1.04 -1.75 12.66
CA ALA A 108 2.04 -0.73 12.34
C ALA A 108 1.85 0.56 13.13
N ASP A 109 2.96 1.27 13.30
CA ASP A 109 3.02 2.61 13.86
C ASP A 109 3.87 3.54 12.96
N ALA A 110 4.31 4.69 13.47
CA ALA A 110 5.13 5.60 12.67
C ALA A 110 6.51 5.02 12.31
N PHE A 111 7.00 4.04 13.07
CA PHE A 111 8.37 3.57 13.06
C PHE A 111 8.55 2.34 12.19
N GLY A 112 7.61 1.40 12.25
CA GLY A 112 7.66 0.16 11.48
C GLY A 112 6.34 -0.59 11.49
N ALA A 113 6.38 -1.86 11.11
CA ALA A 113 5.24 -2.76 11.14
C ALA A 113 5.69 -4.20 11.35
N GLU A 114 4.87 -4.96 12.07
CA GLU A 114 5.02 -6.40 12.23
C GLU A 114 3.93 -7.12 11.45
N VAL A 115 4.28 -8.27 10.87
CA VAL A 115 3.28 -9.18 10.29
C VAL A 115 2.85 -10.14 11.38
N LEU A 116 1.60 -10.01 11.83
CA LEU A 116 1.04 -10.90 12.85
C LEU A 116 0.39 -12.14 12.22
N ARG A 117 -0.09 -12.01 10.98
CA ARG A 117 -0.63 -13.12 10.20
C ARG A 117 -0.18 -12.99 8.75
N GLU A 118 0.45 -14.04 8.24
CA GLU A 118 0.85 -14.10 6.84
C GLU A 118 -0.36 -14.20 5.92
N SER A 119 -0.30 -13.49 4.80
CA SER A 119 -1.33 -13.58 3.77
C SER A 119 -1.17 -14.88 2.99
N PRO A 120 -2.25 -15.63 2.70
CA PRO A 120 -2.21 -16.69 1.71
C PRO A 120 -1.72 -16.16 0.37
N VAL A 121 -0.78 -16.88 -0.26
CA VAL A 121 -0.22 -16.48 -1.55
C VAL A 121 -1.08 -17.04 -2.68
N ALA A 122 -1.70 -16.15 -3.46
CA ALA A 122 -2.50 -16.48 -4.65
C ALA A 122 -1.85 -15.85 -5.89
N LYS A 123 -0.98 -16.60 -6.57
CA LYS A 123 -0.15 -16.03 -7.65
C LYS A 123 -0.99 -15.47 -8.80
N LEU A 124 -0.70 -14.22 -9.19
CA LEU A 124 -1.28 -13.62 -10.38
C LEU A 124 -0.85 -14.36 -11.64
N VAL A 125 -1.80 -14.57 -12.54
CA VAL A 125 -1.52 -15.01 -13.91
C VAL A 125 -0.61 -14.00 -14.63
N ALA A 126 0.27 -14.49 -15.49
CA ALA A 126 1.33 -13.68 -16.12
C ALA A 126 0.80 -12.41 -16.84
N ALA A 127 -0.35 -12.52 -17.53
CA ALA A 127 -0.96 -11.39 -18.22
C ALA A 127 -1.41 -10.29 -17.23
N ARG A 128 -2.01 -10.67 -16.09
CA ARG A 128 -2.44 -9.73 -15.05
C ARG A 128 -1.25 -9.07 -14.38
N ARG A 129 -0.24 -9.84 -14.01
CA ARG A 129 1.02 -9.34 -13.44
C ARG A 129 1.65 -8.29 -14.35
N LYS A 130 1.86 -8.62 -15.63
CA LYS A 130 2.42 -7.68 -16.62
C LYS A 130 1.64 -6.38 -16.69
N ALA A 131 0.31 -6.45 -16.74
CA ALA A 131 -0.54 -5.26 -16.83
C ALA A 131 -0.46 -4.37 -15.58
N VAL A 132 -0.49 -4.97 -14.39
CA VAL A 132 -0.41 -4.23 -13.11
C VAL A 132 0.98 -3.63 -12.93
N THR A 133 2.05 -4.39 -13.18
CA THR A 133 3.44 -3.90 -13.13
C THR A 133 3.65 -2.73 -14.08
N LEU A 134 3.18 -2.81 -15.34
CA LEU A 134 3.29 -1.69 -16.29
C LEU A 134 2.57 -0.45 -15.78
N ARG A 135 1.36 -0.59 -15.23
CA ARG A 135 0.63 0.54 -14.64
C ARG A 135 1.38 1.14 -13.45
N ALA A 136 1.96 0.31 -12.59
CA ALA A 136 2.75 0.75 -11.44
C ALA A 136 4.01 1.52 -11.90
N VAL A 137 4.74 1.01 -12.89
CA VAL A 137 5.93 1.67 -13.45
C VAL A 137 5.56 3.04 -14.04
N LEU A 138 4.51 3.12 -14.86
CA LEU A 138 4.07 4.40 -15.44
C LEU A 138 3.63 5.39 -14.35
N CYS A 139 2.93 4.92 -13.31
CA CYS A 139 2.53 5.75 -12.18
C CYS A 139 3.75 6.27 -11.38
N ALA A 140 4.69 5.38 -11.06
CA ALA A 140 5.91 5.70 -10.33
C ALA A 140 6.77 6.70 -11.11
N ALA A 141 7.04 6.41 -12.39
CA ALA A 141 7.81 7.27 -13.27
C ALA A 141 7.14 8.65 -13.43
N GLY A 142 5.81 8.69 -13.63
CA GLY A 142 5.07 9.96 -13.72
C GLY A 142 5.10 10.77 -12.42
N ARG A 143 5.11 10.12 -11.24
CA ARG A 143 5.26 10.81 -9.95
C ARG A 143 6.67 11.36 -9.78
N LEU A 144 7.71 10.55 -10.06
CA LEU A 144 9.10 10.99 -9.98
C LEU A 144 9.40 12.12 -10.97
N HIS A 145 8.90 12.01 -12.20
CA HIS A 145 9.06 13.03 -13.23
C HIS A 145 8.53 14.39 -12.78
N ARG A 146 7.38 14.46 -12.11
CA ARG A 146 6.87 15.73 -11.55
C ARG A 146 7.69 16.27 -10.38
N VAL A 147 8.40 15.41 -9.65
CA VAL A 147 9.32 15.85 -8.59
C VAL A 147 10.62 16.39 -9.19
N GLU A 148 11.12 15.74 -10.24
CA GLU A 148 12.35 16.14 -10.93
C GLU A 148 12.16 17.32 -11.89
N ASP A 149 10.95 17.47 -12.46
CA ASP A 149 10.54 18.57 -13.34
C ASP A 149 9.19 19.18 -12.88
N PRO A 150 9.19 20.00 -11.81
CA PRO A 150 7.98 20.55 -11.20
C PRO A 150 7.26 21.65 -12.03
N GLY A 151 7.67 21.91 -13.28
CA GLY A 151 7.04 22.87 -14.19
C GLY A 151 6.40 22.25 -15.44
N PHE A 152 6.59 20.95 -15.67
CA PHE A 152 6.06 20.28 -16.84
C PHE A 152 4.54 20.06 -16.75
N GLY A 153 3.77 20.71 -17.61
CA GLY A 153 2.31 20.56 -17.69
C GLY A 153 1.50 21.51 -16.81
N MET A 154 2.10 22.62 -16.37
CA MET A 154 1.35 23.85 -16.03
C MET A 154 1.04 24.65 -17.30
#